data_AF-A0A3S0MSL4-F1
#
_entry.id   AF-A0A3S0MSL4-F1
#
_cell.length_a   1.000
_cell.length_b   1.000
_cell.length_c   1.000
_cell.angle_alpha   90.00
_cell.angle_beta   90.00
_cell.angle_gamma   90.00
#
_symmetry.space_group_name_H-M   'P 1'
#
loop_
_entity.id
_entity.type
_entity.pdbx_description
1 polymer ?
#
loop_
_entity_poly.entity_id
_entity_poly.type
_entity_poly.pdbx_seq_one_letter_code
_entity_poly.pdbx_strand_id
1 'polypeptide(L)' 'MDPEKQREIARKGGQSVPNEKRSFSQNPELAARAGRKGGQSVDPTKRSFAKNHALASEAGRKGGHASHGSHRA' A
#
# COMPACT_ATOMS: atom_id res chain seq x y z
N MET A 1 23.58 9.32 -9.19
CA MET A 1 22.14 9.66 -9.13
C MET A 1 21.81 9.97 -7.68
N ASP A 2 21.15 11.09 -7.41
CA ASP A 2 20.74 11.48 -6.07
C ASP A 2 19.57 10.59 -5.58
N PRO A 3 19.64 9.97 -4.38
CA PRO A 3 18.55 9.20 -3.79
C PRO A 3 17.21 9.96 -3.73
N GLU A 4 17.22 11.26 -3.51
CA GLU A 4 16.00 12.08 -3.51
C GLU A 4 15.39 12.17 -4.90
N LYS A 5 16.22 12.40 -5.91
CA LYS A 5 15.80 12.44 -7.31
C LYS A 5 15.23 11.10 -7.78
N GLN A 6 15.78 9.98 -7.30
CA GLN A 6 15.24 8.64 -7.57
C GLN A 6 13.84 8.45 -6.94
N ARG A 7 13.65 8.88 -5.69
CA ARG A 7 12.35 8.82 -5.00
C ARG A 7 11.31 9.68 -5.69
N GLU A 8 11.68 10.88 -6.13
CA GLU A 8 10.80 11.76 -6.90
C GLU A 8 10.35 11.10 -8.21
N ILE A 9 11.27 10.49 -8.96
CA ILE A 9 10.95 9.79 -10.21
C ILE A 9 10.01 8.61 -9.93
N ALA A 10 10.29 7.79 -8.92
CA ALA A 10 9.44 6.66 -8.53
C ALA A 10 8.02 7.14 -8.12
N ARG A 11 7.95 8.24 -7.35
CA ARG A 11 6.67 8.83 -6.94
C ARG A 11 5.88 9.36 -8.14
N LYS A 12 6.52 10.12 -9.03
CA LYS A 12 5.88 10.65 -10.25
C LYS A 12 5.42 9.52 -11.16
N GLY A 13 6.26 8.50 -11.39
CA GLY A 13 5.91 7.33 -12.20
C GLY A 13 4.66 6.60 -11.71
N GLY A 14 4.52 6.40 -10.39
CA GLY A 14 3.32 5.81 -9.80
C GLY A 14 2.09 6.73 -9.83
N GLN A 15 2.27 8.04 -9.73
CA GLN A 15 1.20 9.03 -9.81
C GLN A 15 0.65 9.19 -11.23
N SER A 16 1.49 9.06 -12.26
CA SER A 16 1.10 9.17 -13.68
C SER A 16 0.10 8.10 -14.14
N VAL A 17 -0.03 7.00 -13.39
CA VAL A 17 -1.04 5.97 -13.67
C VAL A 17 -2.31 6.29 -12.87
N PRO A 18 -3.46 6.51 -13.54
CA PRO A 18 -4.75 6.67 -12.88
C PRO A 18 -5.02 5.53 -11.90
N ASN A 19 -5.70 5.81 -10.81
CA ASN A 19 -5.85 4.86 -9.71
C ASN A 19 -6.43 3.51 -10.15
N GLU A 20 -7.38 3.53 -11.08
CA GLU A 20 -8.10 2.38 -11.64
C GLU A 20 -7.21 1.51 -12.53
N LYS A 21 -6.13 2.08 -13.08
CA LYS A 21 -5.19 1.42 -13.99
C LYS A 21 -3.93 0.93 -13.28
N ARG A 22 -3.79 1.14 -11.97
CA ARG A 22 -2.65 0.66 -11.19
C ARG A 22 -2.77 -0.84 -10.95
N SER A 23 -1.65 -1.57 -11.05
CA SER A 23 -1.62 -3.03 -10.89
C SER A 23 -2.19 -3.51 -9.54
N PHE A 24 -1.95 -2.76 -8.46
CA PHE A 24 -2.50 -3.08 -7.14
C PHE A 24 -3.99 -2.79 -6.99
N SER A 25 -4.55 -1.84 -7.76
CA SER A 25 -5.99 -1.57 -7.78
C SER A 25 -6.74 -2.59 -8.63
N GLN A 26 -6.12 -3.08 -9.70
CA GLN A 26 -6.70 -4.07 -10.60
C GLN A 26 -6.62 -5.50 -10.04
N ASN A 27 -5.59 -5.79 -9.24
CA ASN A 27 -5.40 -7.11 -8.65
C ASN A 27 -5.20 -7.01 -7.13
N PRO A 28 -6.30 -7.14 -6.35
CA PRO A 28 -6.24 -7.12 -4.89
C PRO A 28 -5.37 -8.24 -4.30
N GLU A 29 -5.31 -9.41 -4.95
CA GLU A 29 -4.47 -10.53 -4.50
C GLU A 29 -2.99 -10.19 -4.64
N LEU A 30 -2.59 -9.57 -5.76
CA LEU A 30 -1.22 -9.07 -5.96
C LEU A 30 -0.85 -8.05 -4.88
N ALA A 31 -1.74 -7.09 -4.60
CA ALA A 31 -1.54 -6.09 -3.55
C ALA A 31 -1.37 -6.75 -2.17
N ALA A 32 -2.24 -7.71 -1.83
CA ALA A 32 -2.17 -8.44 -0.57
C ALA A 32 -0.88 -9.27 -0.46
N ARG A 33 -0.48 -9.98 -1.53
CA ARG A 33 0.76 -10.77 -1.56
C ARG A 33 2.00 -9.89 -1.43
N ALA A 34 2.06 -8.77 -2.15
CA ALA A 34 3.15 -7.82 -2.05
C ALA A 34 3.24 -7.21 -0.64
N GLY A 35 2.10 -6.81 -0.06
CA GLY A 35 2.02 -6.31 1.31
C GLY A 35 2.49 -7.32 2.34
N ARG A 36 2.02 -8.58 2.26
CA ARG A 36 2.48 -9.67 3.15
C ARG A 36 3.98 -9.90 3.03
N LYS A 37 4.51 -10.00 1.81
CA LYS A 37 5.95 -10.21 1.58
C LYS A 37 6.78 -9.08 2.15
N GLY A 38 6.38 -7.81 1.91
CA GLY A 38 7.06 -6.65 2.47
C GLY A 38 7.05 -6.61 4.00
N GLY A 39 5.94 -7.01 4.62
CA GLY A 39 5.83 -7.12 6.08
C GLY A 39 6.67 -8.26 6.66
N GLN A 40 6.81 -9.37 5.95
CA GLN A 40 7.64 -10.50 6.37
C GLN A 40 9.13 -10.18 6.42
N SER A 41 9.63 -9.29 5.55
CA SER A 41 11.02 -8.81 5.58
C SER A 41 11.37 -7.97 6.80
N VAL A 42 10.37 -7.61 7.61
CA VAL A 42 10.56 -6.86 8.86
C VAL A 42 10.38 -7.81 10.05
N ASP A 43 11.30 -7.71 11.01
CA ASP A 43 11.21 -8.39 12.31
C ASP A 43 9.82 -8.15 12.93
N PRO A 44 9.10 -9.20 13.37
CA PRO A 44 7.75 -9.07 13.91
C PRO A 44 7.60 -8.01 15.00
N THR A 45 8.59 -7.89 15.88
CA THR A 45 8.60 -6.93 16.99
C THR A 45 8.90 -5.49 16.54
N LYS A 46 9.50 -5.35 15.35
CA LYS A 46 9.86 -4.04 14.77
C LYS A 46 8.84 -3.53 13.76
N ARG A 47 7.84 -4.32 13.37
CA ARG A 47 6.77 -3.92 12.45
C ARG A 47 6.00 -2.72 13.00
N SER A 48 5.77 -1.71 12.16
CA SER A 48 5.03 -0.51 12.54
C SER A 48 3.63 -0.83 13.09
N PHE A 49 2.97 -1.85 12.52
CA PHE A 49 1.65 -2.31 12.97
C PHE A 49 1.67 -3.09 14.29
N ALA A 50 2.79 -3.71 14.65
CA ALA A 50 2.95 -4.37 15.95
C ALA A 50 3.26 -3.35 17.05
N LYS A 51 3.95 -2.26 16.72
CA LYS A 51 4.27 -1.17 17.66
C LYS A 51 3.11 -0.21 17.88
N ASN A 52 2.28 0.01 16.86
CA ASN A 52 1.19 0.96 16.92
C ASN A 52 -0.11 0.34 16.37
N HIS A 53 -0.95 -0.12 17.29
CA HIS A 53 -2.25 -0.70 16.98
C HIS A 53 -3.23 0.31 16.36
N ALA A 54 -3.13 1.60 16.71
CA ALA A 54 -3.95 2.64 16.11
C ALA A 54 -3.61 2.81 14.62
N LEU A 55 -2.33 2.82 14.27
CA LEU A 55 -1.85 2.84 12.88
C LEU A 55 -2.34 1.61 12.10
N ALA A 56 -2.30 0.43 12.72
CA ALA A 56 -2.81 -0.80 12.09
C ALA A 56 -4.32 -0.72 11.82
N SER A 57 -5.08 -0.21 12.78
CA SER A 57 -6.53 -0.04 12.67
C SER A 57 -6.90 0.99 11.61
N GLU A 58 -6.18 2.12 11.56
CA GLU A 58 -6.39 3.16 10.55
C GLU A 58 -6.05 2.66 9.14
N ALA A 59 -4.93 1.96 8.98
CA ALA A 59 -4.55 1.34 7.71
C ALA A 59 -5.57 0.29 7.27
N GLY A 60 -6.05 -0.55 8.20
CA GLY A 60 -7.11 -1.53 7.94
C GLY A 60 -8.42 -0.87 7.51
N ARG A 61 -8.86 0.18 8.22
CA ARG A 61 -10.06 0.97 7.89
C ARG A 61 -9.93 1.59 6.50
N LYS A 62 -8.80 2.22 6.19
CA LYS A 62 -8.53 2.82 4.87
C LYS A 62 -8.53 1.76 3.76
N GLY A 63 -7.93 0.61 4.01
CA GLY A 63 -7.97 -0.54 3.10
C GLY A 63 -9.39 -1.03 2.85
N GLY A 64 -10.19 -1.19 3.91
CA GLY A 64 -11.60 -1.58 3.81
C GLY A 64 -12.45 -0.56 3.04
N HIS A 65 -12.26 0.74 3.26
CA HIS A 65 -12.95 1.77 2.48
C HIS A 65 -12.55 1.73 0.99
N ALA A 66 -11.27 1.47 0.68
CA ALA A 66 -10.82 1.32 -0.70
C ALA A 66 -11.44 0.08 -1.38
N SER A 67 -11.68 -0.99 -0.63
CA SER A 67 -12.34 -2.21 -1.12
C SER A 67 -13.86 -2.08 -1.26
N HIS A 68 -14.51 -1.25 -0.45
CA HIS A 68 -15.97 -1.09 -0.44
C HIS A 68 -16.49 0.12 -1.25
N GLY A 69 -15.62 0.97 -1.79
CA GLY A 69 -16.01 2.15 -2.57
C GLY A 69 -16.44 1.89 -4.02
N SER A 70 -16.29 0.66 -4.56
CA SER A 70 -16.63 0.34 -5.97
C SER A 70 -17.92 -0.46 -6.17
N HIS A 71 -18.70 -0.69 -5.10
CA HIS A 71 -20.01 -1.35 -5.17
C HIS A 71 -21.09 -0.48 -4.51
N ARG A 72 -21.45 0.61 -5.19
CA ARG A 72 -22.82 1.15 -5.12
C ARG A 72 -23.33 1.29 -6.54
N ALA A 73 -24.24 0.37 -6.90
CA ALA A 73 -25.28 0.62 -7.89
C ALA A 73 -26.25 1.68 -7.37
#